data_AF-A0A521QD19-F1
#
_entry.id   AF-A0A521QD19-F1
#
_cell.length_a   1.000
_cell.length_b   1.000
_cell.length_c   1.000
_cell.angle_alpha   90.00
_cell.angle_beta   90.00
_cell.angle_gamma   90.00
#
_symmetry.space_group_name_H-M   'P 1'
#
loop_
_entity.id
_entity.type
_entity.pdbx_description
1 polymer ?
#
loop_
_entity_poly.entity_id
_entity_poly.type
_entity_poly.pdbx_seq_one_letter_code
_entity_poly.pdbx_strand_id
1 'polypeptide(L)'
;MVAIVDVPSDQAYGMSDQFRVGKEHAEDVKKIIDLLDQKLPRPIFFVGTSRGTISVAHLGAALKDQRLGGIILTSSMGASRGAGWSLFNLPLENIALPVLFVHHREDGCWASRFNDALQLQSRMSGSPRTQFIEVLGGDPPRSEPCEAMSAH
;
A
#
# COMPACT_ATOMS: atom_id res chain seq x y z
N MET A 1 -2.62 17.83 -7.11
CA MET A 1 -1.20 17.82 -6.67
C MET A 1 -0.83 16.39 -6.36
N VAL A 2 0.39 15.97 -6.70
CA VAL A 2 0.91 14.62 -6.41
C VAL A 2 2.29 14.78 -5.78
N ALA A 3 2.58 13.96 -4.77
CA ALA A 3 3.91 13.80 -4.21
C ALA A 3 4.35 12.35 -4.42
N ILE A 4 5.57 12.17 -4.94
CA ILE A 4 6.21 10.87 -5.07
C ILE A 4 7.32 10.85 -4.02
N VAL A 5 7.27 9.87 -3.13
CA VAL A 5 8.21 9.75 -2.01
C VAL A 5 9.25 8.69 -2.38
N ASP A 6 10.50 9.12 -2.49
CA ASP A 6 11.62 8.22 -2.73
C ASP A 6 12.13 7.61 -1.41
N VAL A 7 13.04 6.66 -1.51
CA VAL A 7 13.76 6.11 -0.36
C VAL A 7 14.46 7.24 0.41
N PRO A 8 14.22 7.37 1.73
CA PRO A 8 14.91 8.36 2.56
C PRO A 8 16.43 8.23 2.49
N SER A 9 17.15 9.34 2.54
CA SER A 9 18.61 9.37 2.34
C SER A 9 19.41 8.58 3.39
N ASP A 10 18.83 8.37 4.57
CA ASP A 10 19.36 7.55 5.66
C ASP A 10 19.03 6.05 5.52
N GLN A 11 18.26 5.67 4.49
CA GLN A 11 17.95 4.29 4.10
C GLN A 11 18.73 3.90 2.83
N ALA A 12 20.07 4.00 2.87
CA ALA A 12 20.96 3.90 1.71
C ALA A 12 20.82 2.63 0.85
N TYR A 13 20.26 1.54 1.40
CA TYR A 13 20.06 0.27 0.70
C TYR A 13 18.59 -0.02 0.36
N GLY A 14 17.74 1.00 0.43
CA GLY A 14 16.29 0.87 0.26
C GLY A 14 15.55 0.75 1.58
N MET A 15 14.22 0.90 1.50
CA MET A 15 13.35 0.74 2.67
C MET A 15 13.08 -0.73 2.98
N SER A 16 13.66 -1.21 4.09
CA SER A 16 13.33 -2.50 4.68
C SER A 16 11.87 -2.54 5.15
N ASP A 17 11.29 -3.73 5.26
CA ASP A 17 9.92 -3.87 5.79
C ASP A 17 9.82 -3.32 7.22
N GLN A 18 10.85 -3.50 8.04
CA GLN A 18 10.91 -2.97 9.40
C GLN A 18 10.86 -1.44 9.43
N PHE A 19 11.53 -0.79 8.49
CA PHE A 19 11.44 0.67 8.35
C PHE A 19 10.04 1.09 7.88
N ARG A 20 9.46 0.38 6.90
CA ARG A 20 8.11 0.66 6.37
C ARG A 20 7.02 0.61 7.43
N VAL A 21 7.15 -0.29 8.40
CA VAL A 21 6.24 -0.41 9.55
C VAL A 21 6.76 0.28 10.81
N GLY A 22 7.81 1.09 10.65
CA GLY A 22 8.52 1.76 11.74
C GLY A 22 8.00 3.17 12.00
N LYS A 23 8.27 3.65 13.21
CA LYS A 23 7.91 5.00 13.64
C LYS A 23 8.56 6.10 12.80
N GLU A 24 9.82 5.89 12.39
CA GLU A 24 10.60 6.85 11.59
C GLU A 24 9.92 7.14 10.24
N HIS A 25 9.45 6.09 9.54
CA HIS A 25 8.72 6.26 8.29
C HIS A 25 7.41 7.05 8.49
N ALA A 26 6.68 6.78 9.59
CA ALA A 26 5.46 7.52 9.92
C ALA A 26 5.73 9.00 10.23
N GLU A 27 6.84 9.30 10.91
CA GLU A 27 7.28 10.67 11.19
C GLU A 27 7.65 11.43 9.92
N ASP A 28 8.34 10.80 8.99
CA ASP A 28 8.69 11.40 7.70
C ASP A 28 7.45 11.66 6.84
N VAL A 29 6.53 10.70 6.77
CA VAL A 29 5.27 10.86 6.05
C VAL A 29 4.42 11.99 6.67
N LYS A 30 4.45 12.16 7.99
CA LYS A 30 3.74 13.26 8.66
C LYS A 30 4.24 14.63 8.21
N LYS A 31 5.56 14.80 8.06
CA LYS A 31 6.15 16.05 7.50
C LYS A 31 5.70 16.29 6.06
N ILE A 32 5.55 15.22 5.28
CA ILE A 32 5.03 15.31 3.90
C ILE A 32 3.56 15.73 3.92
N ILE A 33 2.70 15.15 4.78
CA ILE A 33 1.32 15.59 4.96
C ILE A 33 1.27 17.08 5.29
N ASP A 34 2.07 17.54 6.25
CA ASP A 34 2.12 18.95 6.67
C ASP A 34 2.52 19.88 5.51
N LEU A 35 3.52 19.48 4.72
CA LEU A 35 3.95 20.24 3.55
C LEU A 35 2.86 20.31 2.46
N LEU A 36 2.16 19.21 2.21
CA LEU A 36 1.11 19.15 1.19
C LEU A 36 -0.11 19.97 1.63
N ASP A 37 -0.50 19.89 2.89
CA ASP A 37 -1.63 20.64 3.45
C ASP A 37 -1.40 22.15 3.38
N GLN A 38 -0.17 22.62 3.67
CA GLN A 38 0.22 24.02 3.51
C GLN A 38 0.14 24.51 2.05
N LYS A 39 0.47 23.64 1.08
CA LYS A 39 0.46 23.98 -0.35
C LYS A 39 -0.94 23.91 -0.95
N LEU A 40 -1.74 22.93 -0.53
CA LEU A 40 -3.10 22.69 -1.01
C LEU A 40 -3.91 21.89 0.03
N PRO A 41 -4.73 22.56 0.86
CA PRO A 41 -5.49 21.91 1.93
C PRO A 41 -6.68 21.14 1.33
N ARG A 42 -6.46 19.87 1.01
CA ARG A 42 -7.42 18.93 0.46
C ARG A 42 -7.18 17.55 1.08
N PRO A 43 -8.19 16.66 1.10
CA PRO A 43 -7.98 15.29 1.56
C PRO A 43 -6.84 14.61 0.82
N ILE A 44 -5.93 14.00 1.58
CA ILE A 44 -4.74 13.31 1.08
C ILE A 44 -5.04 11.82 0.97
N PHE A 45 -4.70 11.23 -0.17
CA PHE A 45 -4.82 9.79 -0.41
C PHE A 45 -3.43 9.19 -0.53
N PHE A 46 -3.20 8.10 0.18
CA PHE A 46 -1.97 7.31 0.00
C PHE A 46 -2.18 6.22 -1.01
N VAL A 47 -1.21 6.06 -1.91
CA VAL A 47 -1.21 5.03 -2.94
C VAL A 47 0.05 4.20 -2.79
N GLY A 48 -0.11 2.88 -2.69
CA GLY A 48 1.01 1.94 -2.60
C GLY A 48 0.82 0.82 -3.61
N THR A 49 1.90 0.49 -4.31
CA THR A 49 1.97 -0.64 -5.25
C THR A 49 2.92 -1.70 -4.72
N SER A 50 2.57 -2.98 -4.83
CA SER A 50 3.44 -4.09 -4.42
C SER A 50 3.96 -3.88 -2.98
N ARG A 51 5.27 -3.92 -2.73
CA ARG A 51 5.87 -3.70 -1.41
C ARG A 51 5.56 -2.32 -0.79
N GLY A 52 5.16 -1.33 -1.59
CA GLY A 52 4.64 -0.05 -1.09
C GLY A 52 3.32 -0.18 -0.33
N THR A 53 2.52 -1.22 -0.58
CA THR A 53 1.26 -1.45 0.16
C THR A 53 1.48 -1.71 1.64
N ILE A 54 2.63 -2.28 2.04
CA ILE A 54 2.99 -2.47 3.44
C ILE A 54 3.09 -1.11 4.16
N SER A 55 3.82 -0.17 3.55
CA SER A 55 3.92 1.21 4.05
C SER A 55 2.54 1.85 4.17
N VAL A 56 1.75 1.84 3.10
CA VAL A 56 0.46 2.53 3.05
C VAL A 56 -0.55 1.94 4.03
N ALA A 57 -0.64 0.61 4.14
CA ALA A 57 -1.52 -0.05 5.09
C ALA A 57 -1.09 0.24 6.54
N HIS A 58 0.21 0.18 6.84
CA HIS A 58 0.73 0.53 8.16
C HIS A 58 0.41 1.99 8.52
N LEU A 59 0.71 2.93 7.62
CA LEU A 59 0.44 4.35 7.84
C LEU A 59 -1.06 4.63 8.00
N GLY A 60 -1.92 4.01 7.19
CA GLY A 60 -3.37 4.14 7.32
C GLY A 60 -3.92 3.60 8.64
N ALA A 61 -3.27 2.58 9.21
CA ALA A 61 -3.62 2.05 10.53
C ALA A 61 -3.09 2.94 11.66
N ALA A 62 -1.85 3.42 11.54
CA ALA A 62 -1.12 4.13 12.59
C ALA A 62 -1.45 5.63 12.66
N LEU A 63 -1.55 6.31 11.52
CA LEU A 63 -1.79 7.76 11.46
C LEU A 63 -3.29 8.05 11.66
N LYS A 64 -3.65 8.65 12.80
CA LYS A 64 -5.00 9.15 13.08
C LYS A 64 -5.16 10.61 12.67
N ASP A 65 -4.73 10.93 11.44
CA ASP A 65 -4.72 12.29 10.89
C ASP A 65 -6.01 12.58 10.10
N GLN A 66 -6.73 13.63 10.47
CA GLN A 66 -8.02 13.99 9.87
C GLN A 66 -7.91 14.48 8.42
N ARG A 67 -6.71 14.78 7.94
CA ARG A 67 -6.47 15.20 6.56
C ARG A 67 -6.44 14.02 5.60
N LEU A 68 -6.36 12.78 6.10
CA LEU A 68 -6.35 11.59 5.25
C LEU A 68 -7.76 11.27 4.76
N GLY A 69 -7.92 11.22 3.43
CA GLY A 69 -9.19 10.89 2.76
C GLY A 69 -9.36 9.40 2.46
N GLY A 70 -8.27 8.63 2.43
CA GLY A 70 -8.33 7.21 2.08
C GLY A 70 -6.97 6.62 1.70
N ILE A 71 -6.95 5.31 1.48
CA ILE A 71 -5.80 4.59 0.96
C ILE A 71 -6.17 3.76 -0.27
N ILE A 72 -5.22 3.62 -1.20
CA ILE A 72 -5.33 2.84 -2.42
C ILE A 72 -4.18 1.83 -2.42
N LEU A 73 -4.53 0.54 -2.52
CA LEU A 73 -3.61 -0.58 -2.46
C LEU A 73 -3.66 -1.32 -3.80
N THR A 74 -2.54 -1.35 -4.52
CA THR A 74 -2.44 -2.04 -5.81
C THR A 74 -1.41 -3.15 -5.75
N SER A 75 -1.72 -4.30 -6.36
CA SER A 75 -0.85 -5.49 -6.36
C SER A 75 -0.32 -5.81 -4.95
N SER A 76 -1.22 -5.74 -3.97
CA SER A 76 -0.98 -5.82 -2.54
C SER A 76 -0.18 -7.04 -2.11
N MET A 77 0.84 -6.82 -1.26
CA MET A 77 1.68 -7.90 -0.72
C MET A 77 0.93 -8.77 0.29
N GLY A 78 0.34 -9.86 -0.18
CA GLY A 78 -0.27 -10.92 0.62
C GLY A 78 0.72 -11.97 1.15
N ALA A 79 1.96 -12.00 0.68
CA ALA A 79 2.98 -12.88 1.23
C ALA A 79 4.37 -12.25 1.22
N SER A 80 5.26 -12.76 2.07
CA SER A 80 6.66 -12.34 2.19
C SER A 80 7.58 -13.57 2.23
N ARG A 81 8.86 -13.39 1.91
CA ARG A 81 9.87 -14.45 2.12
C ARG A 81 10.43 -14.35 3.54
N GLY A 82 10.62 -15.50 4.19
CA GLY A 82 11.24 -15.59 5.51
C GLY A 82 10.46 -14.82 6.56
N ALA A 83 11.15 -14.01 7.37
CA ALA A 83 10.56 -13.18 8.42
C ALA A 83 10.13 -11.78 7.92
N GLY A 84 9.91 -11.60 6.61
CA GLY A 84 9.46 -10.33 6.04
C GLY A 84 8.00 -10.01 6.37
N TRP A 85 7.56 -8.78 6.07
CA TRP A 85 6.18 -8.36 6.32
C TRP A 85 5.30 -8.55 5.10
N SER A 86 4.04 -8.91 5.35
CA SER A 86 2.93 -8.86 4.41
C SER A 86 1.77 -8.12 5.05
N LEU A 87 0.74 -7.78 4.26
CA LEU A 87 -0.46 -7.16 4.80
C LEU A 87 -1.19 -8.08 5.79
N PHE A 88 -1.02 -9.40 5.73
CA PHE A 88 -1.60 -10.29 6.73
C PHE A 88 -0.97 -10.13 8.12
N ASN A 89 0.25 -9.60 8.21
CA ASN A 89 0.92 -9.33 9.48
C ASN A 89 0.50 -8.00 10.11
N LEU A 90 -0.25 -7.16 9.39
CA LEU A 90 -0.66 -5.84 9.85
C LEU A 90 -2.05 -5.88 10.51
N PRO A 91 -2.32 -4.96 11.47
CA PRO A 91 -3.64 -4.81 12.09
C PRO A 91 -4.57 -4.01 11.17
N LEU A 92 -4.99 -4.62 10.06
CA LEU A 92 -5.80 -3.95 9.02
C LEU A 92 -7.16 -3.46 9.54
N GLU A 93 -7.69 -4.12 10.56
CA GLU A 93 -8.88 -3.71 11.31
C GLU A 93 -8.75 -2.32 11.96
N ASN A 94 -7.53 -1.81 12.15
CA ASN A 94 -7.30 -0.48 12.70
C ASN A 94 -7.35 0.65 11.64
N ILE A 95 -7.51 0.31 10.36
CA ILE A 95 -7.60 1.29 9.26
C ILE A 95 -9.03 1.86 9.24
N ALA A 96 -9.19 3.06 9.80
CA ALA A 96 -10.47 3.77 9.88
C ALA A 96 -10.72 4.69 8.66
N LEU A 97 -10.05 4.44 7.54
CA LEU A 97 -10.10 5.22 6.31
C LEU A 97 -10.82 4.44 5.21
N PRO A 98 -11.48 5.09 4.23
CA PRO A 98 -11.89 4.42 3.00
C PRO A 98 -10.71 3.72 2.33
N VAL A 99 -10.93 2.48 1.88
CA VAL A 99 -9.89 1.65 1.23
C VAL A 99 -10.34 1.23 -0.16
N LEU A 100 -9.45 1.40 -1.15
CA LEU A 100 -9.62 0.85 -2.49
C LEU A 100 -8.52 -0.16 -2.78
N PHE A 101 -8.90 -1.36 -3.17
CA PHE A 101 -8.00 -2.36 -3.76
C PHE A 101 -8.11 -2.31 -5.29
N VAL A 102 -6.97 -2.42 -5.98
CA VAL A 102 -6.92 -2.56 -7.44
C VAL A 102 -5.95 -3.69 -7.78
N HIS A 103 -6.44 -4.75 -8.41
CA HIS A 103 -5.65 -5.96 -8.65
C HIS A 103 -5.94 -6.55 -10.02
N HIS A 104 -4.90 -6.99 -10.71
CA HIS A 104 -5.07 -7.78 -11.91
C HIS A 104 -5.54 -9.20 -11.60
N ARG A 105 -6.58 -9.67 -12.29
CA ARG A 105 -7.16 -11.01 -12.09
C ARG A 105 -6.12 -12.12 -12.25
N GLU A 106 -5.19 -11.90 -13.17
CA GLU A 106 -4.11 -12.83 -13.53
C GLU A 106 -2.77 -12.45 -12.89
N ASP A 107 -2.73 -11.68 -11.79
CA ASP A 107 -1.49 -11.44 -11.05
C ASP A 107 -0.92 -12.80 -10.58
N GLY A 108 0.10 -13.26 -11.32
CA GLY A 108 0.79 -14.51 -11.08
C GLY A 108 1.90 -14.40 -10.04
N CYS A 109 2.17 -13.20 -9.51
CA CYS A 109 3.20 -13.03 -8.52
C CYS A 109 2.84 -13.77 -7.23
N TRP A 110 3.77 -14.59 -6.75
CA TRP A 110 3.56 -15.37 -5.54
C TRP A 110 3.30 -14.51 -4.29
N ALA A 111 3.70 -13.24 -4.32
CA ALA A 111 3.57 -12.30 -3.21
C ALA A 111 2.30 -11.44 -3.24
N SER A 112 1.64 -11.28 -4.39
CA SER A 112 0.51 -10.36 -4.58
C SER A 112 -0.71 -10.98 -5.24
N ARG A 113 -0.89 -12.29 -5.06
CA ARG A 113 -1.97 -13.06 -5.69
C ARG A 113 -3.34 -12.40 -5.49
N PHE A 114 -4.14 -12.37 -6.56
CA PHE A 114 -5.50 -11.82 -6.56
C PHE A 114 -6.38 -12.34 -5.40
N ASN A 115 -6.33 -13.65 -5.11
CA ASN A 115 -7.13 -14.25 -4.05
C ASN A 115 -6.67 -13.84 -2.64
N ASP A 116 -5.38 -13.51 -2.47
CA ASP A 116 -4.89 -12.97 -1.19
C ASP A 116 -5.44 -11.55 -1.00
N ALA A 117 -5.52 -10.75 -2.06
CA ALA A 117 -6.12 -9.42 -2.02
C ALA A 117 -7.60 -9.45 -1.60
N LEU A 118 -8.40 -10.40 -2.10
CA LEU A 118 -9.79 -10.58 -1.68
C LEU A 118 -9.90 -10.92 -0.19
N GLN A 119 -8.99 -11.75 0.33
CA GLN A 119 -8.94 -12.08 1.76
C GLN A 119 -8.49 -10.88 2.61
N LEU A 120 -7.53 -10.09 2.12
CA LEU A 120 -7.11 -8.86 2.78
C LEU A 120 -8.24 -7.82 2.83
N GLN A 121 -9.04 -7.72 1.77
CA GLN A 121 -10.20 -6.85 1.72
C GLN A 121 -11.21 -7.17 2.84
N SER A 122 -11.48 -8.46 3.08
CA SER A 122 -12.43 -8.88 4.12
C SER A 122 -11.97 -8.58 5.55
N ARG A 123 -10.66 -8.35 5.75
CA ARG A 123 -10.08 -7.92 7.04
C ARG A 123 -10.21 -6.42 7.33
N MET A 124 -10.67 -5.60 6.38
CA MET A 124 -10.82 -4.16 6.53
C MET A 124 -12.08 -3.77 7.33
N SER A 125 -12.29 -4.41 8.49
CA SER A 125 -13.51 -4.25 9.31
C SER A 125 -13.64 -2.87 9.97
N GLY A 126 -12.52 -2.17 10.20
CA GLY A 126 -12.53 -0.79 10.70
C GLY A 126 -12.77 0.26 9.61
N SER A 127 -12.72 -0.12 8.33
CA SER A 127 -12.91 0.84 7.24
C SER A 127 -14.39 1.23 7.11
N PRO A 128 -14.72 2.52 6.96
CA PRO A 128 -16.09 2.93 6.67
C PRO A 128 -16.56 2.50 5.28
N ARG A 129 -15.63 2.19 4.36
CA ARG A 129 -15.94 1.74 3.00
C ARG A 129 -14.73 1.08 2.38
N THR A 130 -14.91 -0.17 1.96
CA THR A 130 -13.90 -0.92 1.21
C THR A 130 -14.43 -1.24 -0.19
N GLN A 131 -13.66 -0.93 -1.23
CA GLN A 131 -13.97 -1.26 -2.61
C GLN A 131 -12.84 -2.08 -3.24
N PHE A 132 -13.18 -2.83 -4.28
CA PHE A 132 -12.24 -3.66 -5.02
C PHE A 132 -12.49 -3.48 -6.52
N ILE A 133 -11.43 -3.19 -7.26
CA ILE A 133 -11.42 -3.14 -8.71
C ILE A 133 -10.60 -4.33 -9.20
N GLU A 134 -11.27 -5.23 -9.91
CA GLU A 134 -10.65 -6.29 -10.68
C GLU A 134 -10.27 -5.75 -12.06
N VAL A 135 -9.00 -5.93 -12.44
CA VAL A 135 -8.47 -5.55 -13.75
C VAL A 135 -8.31 -6.81 -14.61
N LEU A 136 -8.73 -6.71 -15.87
CA LEU A 136 -8.68 -7.77 -16.87
C LEU A 136 -8.00 -7.24 -18.15
N GLY A 137 -7.28 -8.10 -18.87
CA GLY A 137 -6.65 -7.78 -20.16
C GLY A 137 -5.22 -7.27 -20.04
N GLY A 138 -4.82 -6.37 -20.94
CA GLY A 138 -3.42 -5.89 -21.03
C GLY A 138 -2.60 -6.63 -22.10
N ASP A 139 -1.34 -6.20 -22.25
CA ASP A 139 -0.38 -6.86 -23.14
C ASP A 139 -0.06 -8.28 -22.63
N PRO A 140 0.20 -9.25 -23.53
CA PRO A 140 0.77 -10.53 -23.11
C PRO A 140 2.04 -10.32 -22.27
N PRO A 141 2.24 -11.10 -21.20
CA PRO A 141 3.38 -10.92 -20.30
C PRO A 141 4.69 -11.07 -21.07
N ARG A 142 5.63 -10.15 -20.82
CA ARG A 142 6.97 -10.16 -21.43
C ARG A 142 8.06 -10.58 -20.44
N SER A 143 7.67 -10.96 -19.23
CA SER A 143 8.52 -11.39 -18.14
C SER A 143 7.86 -12.48 -17.32
N GLU A 144 8.65 -13.10 -16.45
CA GLU A 144 8.16 -14.01 -15.42
C GLU A 144 7.25 -13.30 -14.41
N PRO A 145 6.36 -14.04 -13.71
CA PRO A 145 5.58 -13.48 -12.62
C PRO A 145 6.45 -12.83 -11.54
N CYS A 146 5.94 -11.77 -10.91
CA CYS A 146 6.63 -10.87 -9.98
C CYS A 146 7.60 -9.85 -10.59
N GLU A 147 7.98 -9.99 -11.85
CA GLU A 147 8.85 -9.03 -12.53
C GLU A 147 8.05 -7.92 -13.21
N ALA A 148 8.73 -6.86 -13.66
CA ALA A 148 8.10 -5.81 -14.45
C ALA A 148 7.66 -6.36 -15.81
N MET A 149 6.53 -5.88 -16.33
CA MET A 149 5.92 -6.33 -17.61
C MET A 149 5.25 -7.71 -17.55
N SER A 150 4.90 -8.20 -16.36
CA SER A 150 3.86 -9.21 -16.16
C SER A 150 2.56 -8.56 -15.64
N ALA A 151 1.48 -9.34 -15.59
CA ALA A 151 0.25 -8.94 -14.91
C ALA A 151 0.50 -8.66 -13.41
N HIS A 152 -0.05 -7.54 -12.91
CA HIS A 152 0.00 -7.03 -11.51
C HIS A 152 -1.22 -6.17 -11.22
#